data_AF-A0A258JF98-F1
#
_entry.id   AF-A0A258JF98-F1
#
_cell.length_a   1.000
_cell.length_b   1.000
_cell.length_c   1.000
_cell.angle_alpha   90.00
_cell.angle_beta   90.00
_cell.angle_gamma   90.00
#
_symmetry.space_group_name_H-M   'P 1'
#
loop_
_entity.id
_entity.type
_entity.pdbx_description
1 polymer ?
#
loop_
_entity_poly.entity_id
_entity_poly.type
_entity_poly.pdbx_seq_one_letter_code
_entity_poly.pdbx_strand_id
1 'polypeptide(L)' 'MASPPLDDFIAAAAATLGLPLEPAWQPAVKANLEVSLKLANLVAEFALPDEAEPAPIFKA' A
#
# COMPACT_ATOMS: atom_id res chain seq x y z
N MET A 1 -18.57 3.09 7.56
CA MET A 1 -18.32 4.47 7.07
C MET A 1 -17.09 4.36 6.19
N ALA A 2 -17.18 4.63 4.89
CA ALA A 2 -15.99 4.74 4.06
C ALA A 2 -14.99 5.66 4.77
N SER A 3 -13.77 5.20 5.06
CA SER A 3 -12.73 6.13 5.50
C SER A 3 -12.37 6.95 4.26
N PRO A 4 -12.84 8.21 4.15
CA PRO A 4 -12.72 8.98 2.91
C PRO A 4 -11.30 9.01 2.32
N PRO A 5 -10.22 9.01 3.13
CA PRO A 5 -8.85 9.00 2.61
C PRO A 5 -8.49 7.77 1.77
N LEU A 6 -9.03 6.58 2.06
CA LEU A 6 -8.57 5.36 1.40
C LEU A 6 -9.19 5.16 0.02
N ASP A 7 -10.44 5.59 -0.17
CA ASP A 7 -11.09 5.52 -1.47
C ASP A 7 -10.45 6.50 -2.45
N ASP A 8 -10.16 7.73 -1.99
CA ASP A 8 -9.44 8.74 -2.77
C ASP A 8 -8.02 8.28 -3.12
N PHE A 9 -7.32 7.65 -2.17
CA PHE A 9 -6.01 7.05 -2.42
C PHE A 9 -6.06 5.95 -3.48
N ILE A 10 -7.03 5.02 -3.39
CA ILE A 10 -7.19 3.94 -4.37
C ILE A 10 -7.43 4.52 -5.77
N ALA A 11 -8.30 5.52 -5.90
CA ALA A 11 -8.58 6.16 -7.17
C ALA A 11 -7.33 6.86 -7.76
N ALA A 12 -6.61 7.63 -6.93
CA ALA A 12 -5.41 8.34 -7.36
C ALA A 12 -4.27 7.38 -7.72
N ALA A 13 -4.06 6.32 -6.95
CA ALA A 13 -3.04 5.31 -7.21
C ALA A 13 -3.36 4.53 -8.50
N ALA A 14 -4.61 4.11 -8.70
CA ALA A 14 -5.03 3.44 -9.93
C ALA A 14 -4.80 4.33 -11.16
N ALA A 15 -5.18 5.61 -11.09
CA ALA A 15 -4.94 6.56 -12.18
C ALA A 15 -3.44 6.78 -12.46
N THR A 16 -2.63 6.93 -11.41
CA THR A 16 -1.17 7.13 -11.52
C THR A 16 -0.47 5.93 -12.16
N LEU A 17 -0.92 4.72 -11.81
CA LEU A 17 -0.38 3.47 -12.34
C LEU A 17 -0.99 3.06 -13.69
N GLY A 18 -1.98 3.80 -14.20
CA GLY A 18 -2.70 3.44 -15.42
C GLY A 18 -3.49 2.14 -15.30
N LEU A 19 -3.93 1.78 -14.10
CA LEU A 19 -4.67 0.55 -13.84
C LEU A 19 -6.18 0.78 -14.05
N PRO A 20 -6.85 0.00 -14.92
CA PRO A 20 -8.30 0.05 -15.02
C PRO A 20 -8.92 -0.48 -13.72
N LEU A 21 -9.73 0.34 -13.06
CA LEU A 21 -10.46 -0.01 -11.85
C LEU A 21 -11.96 0.11 -12.11
N GLU A 22 -12.62 -1.02 -12.35
CA GLU A 22 -14.08 -1.02 -12.46
C GLU A 22 -14.73 -0.70 -11.11
N PRO A 23 -15.83 0.08 -11.08
CA PRO A 23 -16.50 0.43 -9.82
C PRO A 23 -16.90 -0.79 -8.97
N ALA A 24 -17.23 -1.90 -9.62
CA ALA A 24 -17.58 -3.15 -8.95
C ALA A 24 -16.41 -3.77 -8.17
N TRP A 25 -15.16 -3.46 -8.53
CA TRP A 25 -13.96 -4.03 -7.89
C TRP A 25 -13.48 -3.21 -6.69
N GLN A 26 -13.86 -1.93 -6.61
CA GLN A 26 -13.40 -1.01 -5.57
C GLN A 26 -13.61 -1.53 -4.14
N PRO A 27 -14.76 -2.14 -3.77
CA PRO A 27 -14.93 -2.70 -2.43
C PRO A 27 -13.93 -3.83 -2.10
N ALA A 28 -13.63 -4.69 -3.09
CA ALA A 28 -12.70 -5.80 -2.90
C ALA A 28 -11.24 -5.30 -2.81
N VAL A 29 -10.85 -4.34 -3.65
CA VAL A 29 -9.53 -3.70 -3.59
C VAL A 29 -9.32 -3.04 -2.23
N LYS A 30 -10.32 -2.29 -1.75
CA LYS A 30 -10.29 -1.65 -0.45
C LYS A 30 -10.11 -2.66 0.68
N ALA A 31 -10.91 -3.73 0.70
CA ALA A 31 -10.84 -4.75 1.76
C ALA A 31 -9.45 -5.41 1.83
N ASN A 32 -8.84 -5.72 0.68
CA ASN A 32 -7.49 -6.27 0.64
C ASN A 32 -6.45 -5.24 1.12
N LEU A 33 -6.56 -3.98 0.66
CA LEU A 33 -5.64 -2.93 1.05
C LEU A 33 -5.71 -2.63 2.55
N GLU A 34 -6.90 -2.64 3.16
CA GLU A 34 -7.07 -2.49 4.61
C GLU A 34 -6.34 -3.58 5.40
N VAL A 35 -6.36 -4.83 4.92
CA VAL A 35 -5.61 -5.94 5.55
C VAL A 35 -4.11 -5.76 5.35
N SER A 36 -3.67 -5.44 4.13
CA SER A 36 -2.26 -5.17 3.84
C SER A 36 -1.69 -4.03 4.69
N LEU A 37 -2.45 -2.94 4.88
CA LEU A 37 -2.02 -1.81 5.72
C LEU A 37 -1.91 -2.19 7.20
N LYS A 38 -2.79 -3.06 7.71
CA LYS A 38 -2.65 -3.61 9.07
C LYS A 38 -1.36 -4.42 9.22
N LEU A 39 -1.04 -5.26 8.23
CA LEU A 39 0.19 -6.06 8.22
C LEU A 39 1.43 -5.18 8.07
N ALA A 40 1.37 -4.13 7.23
CA ALA A 40 2.45 -3.17 7.06
C ALA A 40 2.77 -2.43 8.37
N ASN A 41 1.75 -2.08 9.17
CA ASN A 41 1.98 -1.44 10.47
C ASN A 41 2.77 -2.33 11.44
N LEU A 42 2.58 -3.65 11.41
CA LEU A 42 3.39 -4.58 12.21
C LEU A 42 4.88 -4.50 11.86
N VAL A 43 5.21 -4.17 10.61
CA VAL A 43 6.59 -4.01 10.14
C VAL A 43 7.10 -2.58 10.39
N ALA A 44 6.23 -1.57 10.28
CA ALA A 44 6.60 -0.17 10.51
C ALA A 44 7.02 0.11 11.97
N GLU A 45 6.65 -0.75 12.91
CA GLU A 45 7.03 -0.66 14.33
C GLU A 45 8.50 -1.04 14.59
N PHE A 46 9.18 -1.74 13.67
CA PHE A 46 10.60 -2.03 13.82
C PHE A 46 11.43 -0.76 13.62
N ALA A 47 12.29 -0.44 14.58
CA ALA A 47 13.26 0.65 14.41
C ALA A 47 14.20 0.31 13.24
N LEU A 48 14.27 1.23 12.26
CA LEU A 48 15.13 1.11 11.10
C LEU A 48 16.19 2.23 11.14
N PRO A 49 17.42 1.94 11.59
CA PRO A 49 18.53 2.89 11.54
C PRO A 49 18.84 3.32 10.11
N ASP A 50 19.37 4.53 9.93
CA ASP A 50 19.73 5.05 8.60
C ASP A 50 20.83 4.21 7.93
N GLU A 51 21.70 3.56 8.72
CA GLU A 51 22.77 2.67 8.23
C GLU A 51 22.27 1.25 7.90
N ALA A 52 20.98 0.96 8.09
CA ALA A 52 20.43 -0.34 7.77
C ALA A 52 20.40 -0.56 6.25
N GLU A 53 21.21 -1.49 5.78
CA GLU A 53 21.24 -1.87 4.37
C GLU A 53 20.03 -2.75 3.99
N PRO A 54 19.46 -2.60 2.77
CA PRO A 54 18.49 -3.54 2.24
C PRO A 54 19.04 -4.97 2.18
N ALA A 55 18.17 -5.97 2.32
CA ALA A 55 18.58 -7.37 2.32
C ALA A 55 19.41 -7.77 1.06
N PRO A 56 19.01 -7.41 -0.17
CA PRO A 56 19.89 -7.53 -1.33
C PRO A 56 20.77 -6.30 -1.52
N ILE A 57 22.08 -6.50 -1.60
CA ILE A 57 23.06 -5.47 -1.96
C ILE A 57 23.70 -5.85 -3.29
N PHE A 58 23.68 -4.94 -4.27
CA PHE A 58 24.38 -5.13 -5.54
C PHE A 58 25.89 -5.18 -5.33
N LYS A 59 26.57 -6.15 -5.96
CA LYS A 59 28.02 -6.27 -6.01
C LYS A 59 28.44 -6.43 -7.48
N ALA A 60 29.29 -5.53 -7.96
CA ALA A 60 29.80 -5.50 -9.33
C ALA A 60 30.83 -6.62 -9.61
#